data_AF-A0A7W6F7Z8-F1
#
_entry.id   AF-A0A7W6F7Z8-F1
#
_cell.length_a   1.000
_cell.length_b   1.000
_cell.length_c   1.000
_cell.angle_alpha   90.00
_cell.angle_beta   90.00
_cell.angle_gamma   90.00
#
_symmetry.space_group_name_H-M   'P 1'
#
loop_
_entity.id
_entity.type
_entity.pdbx_description
1 polymer ?
#
loop_
_entity_poly.entity_id
_entity_poly.type
_entity_poly.pdbx_seq_one_letter_code
_entity_poly.pdbx_strand_id
1 'polypeptide(L)'
;MHVIKSDNITNLQLNRSSFNVADHHNGSYIGLSEIRLFEKRDTPSDLSDIQHKYSTYLEQTKFRLDTLVEACCGFGGDRHPFVRHKEQLIADLSASYALFHFVQSNPEILPMLRDHEVLENRAREIPKSQIALLCVHCIMIPETDDEQKLCSDWTIWLEQADHNKIFPDKFVAWAMDQKFHLCRDEVRARRRHAKTFDGRSPIVKELKVQLSIRETKGGVSVMLNRQEFSISKNVFDEVLSMIERVASEGLLNSDGNSAAASRPVLKIFSDGS
;
A
#
# COMPACT_ATOMS: atom_id res chain seq x y z
N MET A 1 -56.28 -24.55 27.19
CA MET A 1 -56.04 -23.15 27.60
C MET A 1 -55.02 -23.17 28.73
N HIS A 2 -53.74 -23.04 28.42
CA HIS A 2 -52.68 -22.95 29.43
C HIS A 2 -52.10 -21.54 29.39
N VAL A 3 -52.27 -20.84 30.51
CA VAL A 3 -51.65 -19.55 30.81
C VAL A 3 -50.30 -19.86 31.45
N ILE A 4 -49.20 -19.51 30.79
CA ILE A 4 -47.88 -19.43 31.41
C ILE A 4 -47.51 -17.95 31.42
N LYS A 5 -47.63 -17.35 32.61
CA LYS A 5 -46.88 -16.16 33.00
C LYS A 5 -45.59 -16.65 33.64
N SER A 6 -44.44 -16.11 33.21
CA SER A 6 -43.27 -15.87 34.07
C SER A 6 -42.31 -14.97 33.31
N ASP A 7 -42.32 -13.72 33.74
CA ASP A 7 -41.41 -12.65 33.36
C ASP A 7 -40.00 -12.96 33.85
N ASN A 8 -39.01 -12.84 32.97
CA ASN A 8 -37.62 -12.56 33.32
C ASN A 8 -36.91 -12.03 32.06
N ILE A 9 -37.20 -10.78 31.71
CA ILE A 9 -36.40 -10.01 30.76
C ILE A 9 -35.41 -9.20 31.61
N THR A 10 -34.17 -9.63 31.60
CA THR A 10 -33.02 -8.85 32.08
C THR A 10 -32.94 -7.55 31.28
N ASN A 11 -33.13 -6.44 31.98
CA ASN A 11 -32.89 -5.09 31.47
C ASN A 11 -31.41 -4.92 31.09
N LEU A 12 -31.08 -5.13 29.82
CA LEU A 12 -29.91 -4.51 29.20
C LEU A 12 -30.39 -3.21 28.56
N GLN A 13 -30.34 -2.14 29.35
CA GLN A 13 -30.37 -0.77 28.83
C GLN A 13 -29.13 -0.57 27.95
N LEU A 14 -29.27 -0.90 26.67
CA LEU A 14 -28.40 -0.40 25.62
C LEU A 14 -28.62 1.11 25.54
N ASN A 15 -27.68 1.85 26.10
CA ASN A 15 -27.52 3.28 25.89
C ASN A 15 -27.50 3.55 24.38
N ARG A 16 -28.66 3.94 23.84
CA ARG A 16 -28.78 4.59 22.54
C ARG A 16 -28.22 5.99 22.68
N SER A 17 -26.91 6.12 22.53
CA SER A 17 -26.30 7.37 22.10
C SER A 17 -26.63 7.56 20.62
N SER A 18 -27.67 8.35 20.39
CA SER A 18 -27.92 9.03 19.12
C SER A 18 -26.64 9.73 18.65
N PHE A 19 -26.05 9.23 17.58
CA PHE A 19 -24.95 9.88 16.86
C PHE A 19 -25.51 11.14 16.18
N ASN A 20 -25.42 12.27 16.88
CA ASN A 20 -25.52 13.59 16.27
C ASN A 20 -24.26 13.80 15.42
N VAL A 21 -24.43 13.82 14.10
CA VAL A 21 -23.43 14.28 13.14
C VAL A 21 -23.44 15.81 13.16
N ALA A 22 -22.97 16.38 14.27
CA ALA A 22 -22.54 17.79 14.42
C ALA A 22 -22.23 18.02 15.91
N ASP A 23 -21.10 17.53 16.40
CA ASP A 23 -20.42 18.17 17.54
C ASP A 23 -18.96 17.68 17.61
N HIS A 24 -18.08 18.54 17.13
CA HIS A 24 -16.64 18.43 17.29
C HIS A 24 -16.25 18.79 18.73
N HIS A 25 -16.30 17.86 19.68
CA HIS A 25 -15.57 18.04 20.94
C HIS A 25 -15.02 16.71 21.51
N ASN A 26 -13.69 16.66 21.62
CA ASN A 26 -12.87 15.81 22.51
C ASN A 26 -12.72 14.31 22.24
N GLY A 27 -12.85 13.87 20.98
CA GLY A 27 -12.18 12.64 20.54
C GLY A 27 -10.81 12.98 19.97
N SER A 28 -9.73 12.75 20.71
CA SER A 28 -8.36 12.89 20.19
C SER A 28 -8.18 11.88 19.07
N TYR A 29 -8.32 12.33 17.82
CA TYR A 29 -7.91 11.57 16.65
C TYR A 29 -6.40 11.38 16.77
N ILE A 30 -5.95 10.14 16.96
CA ILE A 30 -4.53 9.81 16.81
C ILE A 30 -4.21 10.01 15.33
N GLY A 31 -3.75 11.21 15.00
CA GLY A 31 -3.39 11.56 13.63
C GLY A 31 -2.26 10.68 13.15
N LEU A 32 -2.35 10.18 11.92
CA LEU A 32 -1.27 9.46 11.22
C LEU A 32 0.07 10.23 11.18
N SER A 33 0.04 11.53 11.48
CA SER A 33 1.19 12.41 11.70
C SER A 33 2.07 12.05 12.92
N GLU A 34 1.63 11.19 13.84
CA GLU A 34 2.47 10.71 14.95
C GLU A 34 3.44 9.59 14.54
N ILE A 35 3.30 9.04 13.33
CA ILE A 35 4.23 8.06 12.77
C ILE A 35 5.38 8.82 12.11
N ARG A 36 6.35 9.25 12.92
CA ARG A 36 7.57 9.91 12.43
C ARG A 36 8.31 8.99 11.45
N LEU A 37 8.49 9.48 10.22
CA LEU A 37 9.47 8.93 9.28
C LEU A 37 10.86 9.05 9.93
N PHE A 38 11.58 7.93 10.00
CA PHE A 38 12.89 7.84 10.62
C PHE A 38 13.84 8.91 10.07
N GLU A 39 14.33 9.79 10.96
CA GLU A 39 15.44 10.68 10.67
C GLU A 39 16.71 9.87 10.41
N LYS A 40 17.43 10.32 9.39
CA LYS A 40 18.72 9.82 8.92
C LYS A 40 19.73 9.76 10.07
N ARG A 41 20.11 8.56 10.52
CA ARG A 41 21.24 8.35 11.45
C ARG A 41 22.10 7.16 11.09
N ASP A 42 23.39 7.42 11.16
CA ASP A 42 24.59 6.60 11.34
C ASP A 42 24.58 5.17 10.81
N THR A 43 25.54 4.92 9.92
CA THR A 43 25.87 3.64 9.30
C THR A 43 26.04 2.56 10.40
N PRO A 44 25.15 1.54 10.46
CA PRO A 44 25.30 0.45 11.42
C PRO A 44 26.51 -0.41 11.03
N SER A 45 27.43 -0.62 11.97
CA SER A 45 28.65 -1.41 11.76
C SER A 45 28.43 -2.92 11.89
N ASP A 46 27.25 -3.36 12.33
CA ASP A 46 26.98 -4.76 12.70
C ASP A 46 25.78 -5.31 11.92
N LEU A 47 25.96 -6.49 11.30
CA LEU A 47 24.92 -7.18 10.52
C LEU A 47 23.75 -7.62 11.39
N SER A 48 24.02 -7.88 12.67
CA SER A 48 23.00 -8.21 13.67
C SER A 48 22.04 -7.02 13.90
N ASP A 49 22.54 -5.78 13.88
CA ASP A 49 21.72 -4.57 14.00
C ASP A 49 20.81 -4.36 12.78
N ILE A 50 21.27 -4.73 11.58
CA ILE A 50 20.49 -4.61 10.34
C ILE A 50 19.34 -5.63 10.33
N GLN A 51 19.61 -6.88 10.70
CA GLN A 51 18.59 -7.92 10.81
C GLN A 51 17.53 -7.57 11.86
N HIS A 52 17.96 -7.06 13.02
CA HIS A 52 17.04 -6.64 14.07
C HIS A 52 16.15 -5.47 13.60
N LYS A 53 16.73 -4.43 12.99
CA LYS A 53 15.98 -3.29 12.43
C LYS A 53 14.97 -3.72 11.37
N TYR A 54 15.35 -4.62 10.47
CA TYR A 54 14.44 -5.12 9.43
C TYR A 54 13.29 -5.94 10.03
N SER A 55 13.58 -6.80 11.02
CA SER A 55 12.54 -7.55 11.76
C SER A 55 11.55 -6.61 12.44
N THR A 56 12.05 -5.58 13.15
CA THR A 56 11.20 -4.59 13.81
C THR A 56 10.37 -3.79 12.80
N TYR A 57 10.93 -3.40 11.66
CA TYR A 57 10.19 -2.71 10.60
C TYR A 57 9.06 -3.59 10.05
N LEU A 58 9.33 -4.87 9.79
CA LEU A 58 8.35 -5.81 9.28
C LEU A 58 7.20 -6.03 10.27
N GLU A 59 7.52 -6.20 11.55
CA GLU A 59 6.54 -6.35 12.63
C GLU A 59 5.66 -5.09 12.77
N GLN A 60 6.26 -3.90 12.77
CA GLN A 60 5.52 -2.64 12.81
C GLN A 60 4.63 -2.46 11.58
N THR A 61 5.13 -2.84 10.41
CA THR A 61 4.40 -2.76 9.13
C THR A 61 3.20 -3.69 9.14
N LYS A 62 3.38 -4.94 9.61
CA LYS A 62 2.31 -5.91 9.78
C LYS A 62 1.29 -5.44 10.80
N PHE A 63 1.71 -4.96 11.97
CA PHE A 63 0.81 -4.42 12.98
C PHE A 63 -0.06 -3.28 12.45
N ARG A 64 0.54 -2.36 11.67
CA ARG A 64 -0.19 -1.27 11.01
C ARG A 64 -1.18 -1.76 9.96
N LEU A 65 -0.77 -2.76 9.16
CA LEU A 65 -1.67 -3.40 8.19
C LEU A 65 -2.88 -4.01 8.89
N ASP A 66 -2.65 -4.83 9.91
CA ASP A 66 -3.69 -5.52 10.67
C ASP A 66 -4.66 -4.51 11.30
N THR A 67 -4.14 -3.43 11.90
CA THR A 67 -4.95 -2.33 12.45
C THR A 67 -5.84 -1.66 11.39
N LEU A 68 -5.29 -1.42 10.20
CA LEU A 68 -6.05 -0.80 9.10
C LEU A 68 -7.11 -1.74 8.52
N VAL A 69 -6.81 -3.04 8.45
CA VAL A 69 -7.79 -4.06 8.03
C VAL A 69 -8.90 -4.21 9.06
N GLU A 70 -8.58 -4.24 10.35
CA GLU A 70 -9.57 -4.28 11.43
C GLU A 70 -10.49 -3.05 11.40
N ALA A 71 -9.92 -1.86 11.17
CA ALA A 71 -10.70 -0.63 11.00
C ALA A 71 -11.67 -0.68 9.80
N CYS A 72 -11.35 -1.46 8.75
CA CYS A 72 -12.28 -1.71 7.64
C CYS A 72 -13.41 -2.68 8.04
N CYS A 73 -13.15 -3.64 8.93
CA CYS A 73 -14.10 -4.69 9.30
C CYS A 73 -15.15 -4.25 10.32
N GLY A 74 -14.91 -3.17 11.08
CA GLY A 74 -15.72 -2.74 12.23
C GLY A 74 -17.17 -2.31 11.96
N PHE A 75 -17.67 -2.37 10.72
CA PHE A 75 -18.99 -1.81 10.33
C PHE A 75 -20.13 -2.85 10.25
N GLY A 76 -19.96 -4.03 10.86
CA GLY A 76 -20.90 -5.16 10.86
C GLY A 76 -22.20 -4.99 11.67
N GLY A 77 -22.89 -3.86 11.55
CA GLY A 77 -24.28 -3.75 12.00
C GLY A 77 -25.26 -4.33 10.97
N ASP A 78 -26.42 -4.81 11.40
CA ASP A 78 -27.50 -5.49 10.64
C ASP A 78 -28.07 -4.77 9.38
N ARG A 79 -27.45 -3.68 8.92
CA ARG A 79 -27.86 -2.94 7.72
C ARG A 79 -27.04 -3.36 6.51
N HIS A 80 -27.75 -3.77 5.46
CA HIS A 80 -27.15 -4.11 4.18
C HIS A 80 -26.22 -2.97 3.69
N PRO A 81 -24.92 -3.22 3.49
CA PRO A 81 -23.94 -2.15 3.31
C PRO A 81 -24.17 -1.26 2.08
N PHE A 82 -24.94 -1.77 1.13
CA PHE A 82 -25.21 -1.17 -0.18
C PHE A 82 -26.43 -0.24 -0.22
N VAL A 83 -27.19 -0.11 0.88
CA VAL A 83 -28.30 0.84 1.01
C VAL A 83 -27.89 1.97 1.97
N ARG A 84 -26.91 2.77 1.55
CA ARG A 84 -26.37 3.88 2.35
C ARG A 84 -26.52 5.21 1.61
N HIS A 85 -26.81 6.27 2.36
CA HIS A 85 -26.69 7.63 1.83
C HIS A 85 -25.22 7.96 1.57
N LYS A 86 -24.97 8.95 0.70
CA LYS A 86 -23.63 9.34 0.25
C LYS A 86 -22.69 9.57 1.45
N GLU A 87 -23.18 10.25 2.47
CA GLU A 87 -22.44 10.64 3.69
C GLU A 87 -21.94 9.43 4.48
N GLN A 88 -22.79 8.40 4.61
CA GLN A 88 -22.42 7.20 5.35
C GLN A 88 -21.41 6.40 4.52
N LEU A 89 -21.69 6.18 3.24
CA LEU A 89 -20.79 5.49 2.32
C LEU A 89 -19.39 6.14 2.28
N ILE A 90 -19.38 7.44 2.00
CA ILE A 90 -18.52 8.45 2.64
C ILE A 90 -17.52 7.97 3.70
N ALA A 91 -18.02 8.04 4.93
CA ALA A 91 -17.34 7.72 6.16
C ALA A 91 -16.82 6.28 6.18
N ASP A 92 -17.60 5.33 5.67
CA ASP A 92 -17.22 3.91 5.63
C ASP A 92 -15.97 3.70 4.76
N LEU A 93 -15.90 4.36 3.61
CA LEU A 93 -14.76 4.27 2.69
C LEU A 93 -13.48 4.92 3.24
N SER A 94 -13.56 5.70 4.33
CA SER A 94 -12.38 6.36 4.90
C SER A 94 -11.31 5.36 5.35
N ALA A 95 -11.71 4.25 5.97
CA ALA A 95 -10.77 3.21 6.40
C ALA A 95 -10.13 2.51 5.18
N SER A 96 -10.94 2.16 4.18
CA SER A 96 -10.45 1.59 2.92
C SER A 96 -9.50 2.52 2.18
N TYR A 97 -9.72 3.84 2.22
CA TYR A 97 -8.81 4.80 1.61
C TYR A 97 -7.48 4.88 2.36
N ALA A 98 -7.49 4.88 3.69
CA ALA A 98 -6.26 4.84 4.49
C ALA A 98 -5.44 3.56 4.21
N LEU A 99 -6.11 2.41 4.13
CA LEU A 99 -5.49 1.14 3.73
C LEU A 99 -4.93 1.20 2.30
N PHE A 100 -5.71 1.70 1.34
CA PHE A 100 -5.29 1.85 -0.05
C PHE A 100 -4.05 2.73 -0.18
N HIS A 101 -4.04 3.89 0.47
CA HIS A 101 -2.90 4.81 0.48
C HIS A 101 -1.66 4.17 1.11
N PHE A 102 -1.83 3.42 2.20
CA PHE A 102 -0.74 2.70 2.87
C PHE A 102 -0.09 1.64 1.96
N VAL A 103 -0.90 0.84 1.25
CA VAL A 103 -0.42 -0.20 0.34
C VAL A 103 0.16 0.38 -0.96
N GLN A 104 -0.44 1.43 -1.51
CA GLN A 104 0.14 2.17 -2.65
C GLN A 104 1.54 2.70 -2.34
N SER A 105 1.71 3.26 -1.13
CA SER A 105 3.00 3.80 -0.69
C SER A 105 4.05 2.72 -0.43
N ASN A 106 3.63 1.48 -0.18
CA ASN A 106 4.51 0.37 0.18
C ASN A 106 4.09 -0.91 -0.58
N PRO A 107 4.44 -1.06 -1.87
CA PRO A 107 4.00 -2.18 -2.70
C PRO A 107 4.41 -3.56 -2.18
N GLU A 108 5.48 -3.63 -1.38
CA GLU A 108 5.96 -4.82 -0.68
C GLU A 108 4.97 -5.41 0.32
N ILE A 109 3.97 -4.63 0.76
CA ILE A 109 2.91 -5.04 1.69
C ILE A 109 1.76 -5.74 0.95
N LEU A 110 1.62 -5.57 -0.37
CA LEU A 110 0.51 -6.14 -1.13
C LEU A 110 0.38 -7.67 -0.96
N PRO A 111 1.45 -8.48 -0.95
CA PRO A 111 1.36 -9.90 -0.62
C PRO A 111 0.76 -10.13 0.78
N MET A 112 1.22 -9.40 1.80
CA MET A 112 0.70 -9.53 3.17
C MET A 112 -0.79 -9.21 3.26
N LEU A 113 -1.25 -8.15 2.55
CA LEU A 113 -2.67 -7.82 2.50
C LEU A 113 -3.48 -8.94 1.83
N ARG A 114 -2.97 -9.53 0.74
CA ARG A 114 -3.67 -10.59 0.01
C ARG A 114 -3.75 -11.91 0.79
N ASP A 115 -2.74 -12.16 1.64
CA ASP A 115 -2.66 -13.33 2.50
C ASP A 115 -3.37 -13.12 3.86
N HIS A 116 -3.91 -11.91 4.10
CA HIS A 116 -4.64 -11.59 5.32
C HIS A 116 -5.95 -12.39 5.41
N GLU A 117 -6.27 -12.94 6.59
CA GLU A 117 -7.40 -13.86 6.83
C GLU A 117 -8.76 -13.32 6.33
N VAL A 118 -9.00 -12.02 6.56
CA VAL A 118 -10.20 -11.29 6.09
C VAL A 118 -10.41 -11.38 4.56
N LEU A 119 -9.33 -11.55 3.80
CA LEU A 119 -9.32 -11.54 2.34
C LEU A 119 -8.99 -12.89 1.69
N GLU A 120 -8.70 -13.94 2.47
CA GLU A 120 -8.01 -15.16 2.04
C GLU A 120 -8.60 -15.82 0.77
N ASN A 121 -9.92 -15.92 0.68
CA ASN A 121 -10.60 -16.49 -0.49
C ASN A 121 -10.84 -15.47 -1.61
N ARG A 122 -11.01 -14.19 -1.26
CA ARG A 122 -11.47 -13.11 -2.17
C ARG A 122 -10.32 -12.46 -2.93
N ALA A 123 -9.18 -12.31 -2.28
CA ALA A 123 -7.99 -11.71 -2.89
C ALA A 123 -7.58 -12.46 -4.15
N ARG A 124 -7.75 -13.80 -4.18
CA ARG A 124 -7.36 -14.64 -5.31
C ARG A 124 -8.08 -14.28 -6.61
N GLU A 125 -9.33 -13.85 -6.54
CA GLU A 125 -10.15 -13.49 -7.69
C GLU A 125 -9.87 -12.05 -8.17
N ILE A 126 -9.41 -11.18 -7.26
CA ILE A 126 -9.09 -9.79 -7.57
C ILE A 126 -7.68 -9.69 -8.16
N PRO A 127 -7.50 -9.12 -9.37
CA PRO A 127 -6.17 -8.92 -9.95
C PRO A 127 -5.27 -8.08 -9.05
N LYS A 128 -3.96 -8.39 -9.00
CA LYS A 128 -2.98 -7.66 -8.18
C LYS A 128 -2.92 -6.15 -8.47
N SER A 129 -3.27 -5.74 -9.69
CA SER A 129 -3.32 -4.34 -10.10
C SER A 129 -4.53 -3.58 -9.55
N GLN A 130 -5.54 -4.26 -9.00
CA GLN A 130 -6.77 -3.65 -8.48
C GLN A 130 -6.73 -3.48 -6.96
N ILE A 131 -5.71 -2.79 -6.46
CA ILE A 131 -5.48 -2.58 -5.01
C ILE A 131 -6.66 -1.85 -4.36
N ALA A 132 -7.20 -0.83 -5.02
CA ALA A 132 -8.36 -0.08 -4.51
C ALA A 132 -9.58 -0.99 -4.30
N LEU A 133 -9.83 -1.92 -5.23
CA LEU A 133 -10.93 -2.88 -5.10
C LEU A 133 -10.70 -3.83 -3.92
N LEU A 134 -9.48 -4.32 -3.75
CA LEU A 134 -9.12 -5.17 -2.62
C LEU A 134 -9.40 -4.47 -1.28
N CYS A 135 -9.07 -3.18 -1.17
CA CYS A 135 -9.30 -2.39 0.05
C CYS A 135 -10.80 -2.12 0.31
N VAL A 136 -11.62 -1.96 -0.74
CA VAL A 136 -13.08 -1.87 -0.62
C VAL A 136 -13.68 -3.20 -0.16
N HIS A 137 -13.14 -4.33 -0.62
CA HIS A 137 -13.59 -5.66 -0.22
C HIS A 137 -13.24 -6.03 1.23
N CYS A 138 -12.38 -5.25 1.91
CA CYS A 138 -12.16 -5.39 3.36
C CYS A 138 -13.37 -4.95 4.19
N ILE A 139 -14.16 -4.01 3.68
CA ILE A 139 -15.32 -3.44 4.39
C ILE A 139 -16.65 -3.93 3.81
N MET A 140 -16.70 -4.15 2.49
CA MET A 140 -17.91 -4.49 1.78
C MET A 140 -17.78 -5.91 1.23
N ILE A 141 -18.70 -6.78 1.62
CA ILE A 141 -18.75 -8.17 1.17
C ILE A 141 -19.88 -8.25 0.14
N PRO A 142 -19.60 -8.13 -1.17
CA PRO A 142 -20.63 -8.25 -2.17
C PRO A 142 -21.07 -9.71 -2.30
N GLU A 143 -22.37 -9.96 -2.21
CA GLU A 143 -22.99 -11.28 -2.41
C GLU A 143 -23.61 -11.40 -3.82
N THR A 144 -23.85 -10.27 -4.49
CA THR A 144 -24.48 -10.21 -5.81
C THR A 144 -23.62 -9.47 -6.85
N ASP A 145 -23.85 -9.74 -8.14
CA ASP A 145 -23.14 -9.06 -9.24
C ASP A 145 -23.35 -7.53 -9.22
N ASP A 146 -24.55 -7.09 -8.82
CA ASP A 146 -24.86 -5.67 -8.68
C ASP A 146 -24.03 -5.02 -7.56
N GLU A 147 -23.82 -5.73 -6.46
CA GLU A 147 -22.97 -5.27 -5.36
C GLU A 147 -21.49 -5.27 -5.74
N GLN A 148 -21.02 -6.27 -6.49
CA GLN A 148 -19.65 -6.28 -7.02
C GLN A 148 -19.41 -5.06 -7.94
N LYS A 149 -20.40 -4.70 -8.74
CA LYS A 149 -20.37 -3.50 -9.58
C LYS A 149 -20.34 -2.23 -8.73
N LEU A 150 -21.12 -2.17 -7.65
CA LEU A 150 -21.08 -1.04 -6.70
C LEU A 150 -19.70 -0.91 -6.03
N CYS A 151 -19.11 -2.02 -5.55
CA CYS A 151 -17.74 -2.02 -5.02
C CYS A 151 -16.74 -1.47 -6.04
N SER A 152 -16.84 -1.93 -7.30
CA SER A 152 -16.02 -1.43 -8.40
C SER A 152 -16.22 0.06 -8.66
N ASP A 153 -17.46 0.55 -8.61
CA ASP A 153 -17.77 1.97 -8.77
C ASP A 153 -17.24 2.81 -7.59
N TRP A 154 -17.23 2.28 -6.36
CA TRP A 154 -16.71 3.01 -5.19
C TRP A 154 -15.19 3.18 -5.19
N THR A 155 -14.46 2.30 -5.89
CA THR A 155 -13.00 2.48 -6.10
C THR A 155 -12.65 3.82 -6.77
N ILE A 156 -13.59 4.42 -7.51
CA ILE A 156 -13.41 5.70 -8.18
C ILE A 156 -13.01 6.82 -7.21
N TRP A 157 -13.62 6.89 -6.03
CA TRP A 157 -13.26 7.93 -5.05
C TRP A 157 -11.85 7.71 -4.49
N LEU A 158 -11.49 6.47 -4.20
CA LEU A 158 -10.16 6.11 -3.69
C LEU A 158 -9.08 6.47 -4.71
N GLU A 159 -9.24 6.02 -5.97
CA GLU A 159 -8.28 6.29 -7.03
C GLU A 159 -8.16 7.78 -7.39
N GLN A 160 -9.28 8.51 -7.36
CA GLN A 160 -9.26 9.93 -7.63
C GLN A 160 -8.62 10.73 -6.48
N ALA A 161 -8.90 10.36 -5.23
CA ALA A 161 -8.28 10.99 -4.06
C ALA A 161 -6.76 10.81 -4.08
N ASP A 162 -6.29 9.58 -4.35
CA ASP A 162 -4.87 9.26 -4.44
C ASP A 162 -4.18 10.02 -5.58
N HIS A 163 -4.82 10.07 -6.75
CA HIS A 163 -4.33 10.87 -7.88
C HIS A 163 -4.18 12.36 -7.53
N ASN A 164 -5.13 12.90 -6.77
CA ASN A 164 -5.13 14.28 -6.28
C ASN A 164 -4.24 14.47 -5.03
N LYS A 165 -3.53 13.43 -4.57
CA LYS A 165 -2.66 13.43 -3.39
C LYS A 165 -3.38 13.89 -2.12
N ILE A 166 -4.63 13.46 -1.96
CA ILE A 166 -5.44 13.77 -0.77
C ILE A 166 -4.95 12.88 0.38
N PHE A 167 -4.57 13.48 1.51
CA PHE A 167 -4.20 12.70 2.69
C PHE A 167 -5.44 12.00 3.30
N PRO A 168 -5.28 10.82 3.94
CA PRO A 168 -6.42 10.06 4.48
C PRO A 168 -7.32 10.84 5.46
N ASP A 169 -6.74 11.71 6.28
CA ASP A 169 -7.45 12.59 7.23
C ASP A 169 -8.38 13.60 6.54
N LYS A 170 -8.11 13.95 5.27
CA LYS A 170 -8.89 14.89 4.47
C LYS A 170 -9.85 14.23 3.50
N PHE A 171 -9.84 12.90 3.41
CA PHE A 171 -10.60 12.16 2.41
C PHE A 171 -12.11 12.44 2.48
N VAL A 172 -12.69 12.36 3.69
CA VAL A 172 -14.13 12.53 3.88
C VAL A 172 -14.59 13.91 3.42
N ALA A 173 -13.93 14.98 3.89
CA ALA A 173 -14.24 16.35 3.51
C ALA A 173 -14.11 16.54 1.98
N TRP A 174 -13.02 16.06 1.40
CA TRP A 174 -12.80 16.13 -0.05
C TRP A 174 -13.90 15.41 -0.84
N ALA A 175 -14.23 14.17 -0.47
CA ALA A 175 -15.19 13.33 -1.21
C ALA A 175 -16.63 13.88 -1.08
N MET A 176 -16.96 14.52 0.04
CA MET A 176 -18.24 15.19 0.23
C MET A 176 -18.45 16.34 -0.77
N ASP A 177 -17.40 17.11 -1.06
CA ASP A 177 -17.42 18.19 -2.04
C ASP A 177 -17.39 17.71 -3.50
N GLN A 178 -17.03 16.44 -3.73
CA GLN A 178 -16.97 15.88 -5.07
C GLN A 178 -18.32 15.39 -5.60
N LYS A 179 -18.52 15.57 -6.90
CA LYS A 179 -19.58 14.90 -7.67
C LYS A 179 -19.05 13.59 -8.22
N PHE A 180 -19.68 12.46 -7.85
CA PHE A 180 -19.22 11.12 -8.23
C PHE A 180 -19.02 10.93 -9.74
N HIS A 181 -19.94 11.43 -10.58
CA HIS A 181 -19.83 11.29 -12.03
C HIS A 181 -18.59 11.98 -12.61
N LEU A 182 -18.17 13.12 -12.04
CA LEU A 182 -16.96 13.82 -12.47
C LEU A 182 -15.71 13.00 -12.14
N CYS A 183 -15.59 12.52 -10.89
CA CYS A 183 -14.49 11.61 -10.51
C CYS A 183 -14.45 10.37 -11.40
N ARG A 184 -15.61 9.79 -11.70
CA ARG A 184 -15.72 8.59 -12.54
C ARG A 184 -15.22 8.84 -13.96
N ASP A 185 -15.62 9.96 -14.55
CA ASP A 185 -15.23 10.30 -15.92
C ASP A 185 -13.73 10.58 -16.02
N GLU A 186 -13.15 11.24 -15.01
CA GLU A 186 -11.71 11.49 -14.90
C GLU A 186 -10.91 10.19 -14.73
N VAL A 187 -11.29 9.31 -13.79
CA VAL A 187 -10.66 8.01 -13.61
C VAL A 187 -10.75 7.17 -14.89
N ARG A 188 -11.92 7.12 -15.54
CA ARG A 188 -12.11 6.39 -16.80
C ARG A 188 -11.27 6.98 -17.92
N ALA A 189 -11.13 8.30 -18.02
CA ALA A 189 -10.24 8.95 -18.96
C ALA A 189 -8.79 8.51 -18.73
N ARG A 190 -8.29 8.55 -17.48
CA ARG A 190 -6.93 8.11 -17.14
C ARG A 190 -6.70 6.63 -17.46
N ARG A 191 -7.63 5.74 -17.07
CA ARG A 191 -7.56 4.30 -17.38
C ARG A 191 -7.54 4.06 -18.89
N ARG A 192 -8.31 4.82 -19.69
CA ARG A 192 -8.27 4.76 -21.16
C ARG A 192 -6.93 5.22 -21.71
N HIS A 193 -6.39 6.33 -21.20
CA HIS A 193 -5.08 6.84 -21.61
C HIS A 193 -3.96 5.84 -21.32
N ALA A 194 -3.97 5.22 -20.14
CA ALA A 194 -3.03 4.16 -19.78
C ALA A 194 -3.12 2.96 -20.76
N LYS A 195 -4.33 2.51 -21.08
CA LYS A 195 -4.56 1.42 -22.07
C LYS A 195 -4.11 1.78 -23.48
N THR A 196 -4.33 3.01 -23.94
CA THR A 196 -3.84 3.44 -25.25
C THR A 196 -2.33 3.57 -25.30
N PHE A 197 -1.70 3.90 -24.17
CA PHE A 197 -0.25 3.84 -24.04
C PHE A 197 0.22 2.38 -24.09
N ASP A 198 -0.47 1.44 -23.45
CA ASP A 198 -0.13 0.01 -23.47
C ASP A 198 -0.45 -0.73 -24.79
N GLY A 199 -1.43 -0.27 -25.58
CA GLY A 199 -1.74 -0.82 -26.92
C GLY A 199 -0.75 -0.41 -28.02
N ARG A 200 0.13 0.55 -27.72
CA ARG A 200 1.37 0.84 -28.44
C ARG A 200 2.43 1.17 -27.39
N SER A 201 2.67 0.29 -26.43
CA SER A 201 3.66 0.60 -25.39
C SER A 201 5.04 0.54 -26.04
N PRO A 202 5.79 1.65 -26.19
CA PRO A 202 7.23 1.53 -26.14
C PRO A 202 7.44 0.90 -24.78
N ILE A 203 7.86 -0.37 -24.78
CA ILE A 203 8.35 -1.15 -23.65
C ILE A 203 8.59 -0.16 -22.52
N VAL A 204 7.72 -0.13 -21.50
CA VAL A 204 8.17 0.31 -20.19
C VAL A 204 9.29 -0.66 -19.94
N LYS A 205 10.48 -0.27 -20.39
CA LYS A 205 11.72 -0.92 -20.05
C LYS A 205 11.56 -0.85 -18.56
N GLU A 206 11.41 -2.01 -17.91
CA GLU A 206 12.00 -2.19 -16.60
C GLU A 206 13.20 -1.25 -16.61
N LEU A 207 13.19 -0.23 -15.75
CA LEU A 207 14.36 0.61 -15.57
C LEU A 207 15.40 -0.37 -15.05
N LYS A 208 16.00 -1.10 -15.99
CA LYS A 208 16.98 -2.13 -15.80
C LYS A 208 18.11 -1.27 -15.32
N VAL A 209 18.27 -1.23 -14.01
CA VAL A 209 19.19 -0.34 -13.33
C VAL A 209 20.52 -0.52 -14.05
N GLN A 210 20.86 0.47 -14.88
CA GLN A 210 21.95 0.33 -15.82
C GLN A 210 23.14 0.93 -15.10
N LEU A 211 23.81 0.07 -14.34
CA LEU A 211 25.08 0.41 -13.70
C LEU A 211 26.19 0.18 -14.73
N SER A 212 26.91 1.24 -15.09
CA SER A 212 28.16 1.13 -15.84
C SER A 212 29.28 1.78 -15.07
N ILE A 213 30.39 1.07 -14.95
CA ILE A 213 31.57 1.50 -14.20
C ILE A 213 32.73 1.57 -15.19
N ARG A 214 33.44 2.70 -15.21
CA ARG A 214 34.62 2.92 -16.04
C ARG A 214 35.75 3.51 -15.22
N GLU A 215 36.92 2.90 -15.28
CA GLU A 215 38.13 3.46 -14.67
C GLU A 215 38.65 4.62 -15.52
N THR A 216 39.08 5.69 -14.87
CA THR A 216 39.59 6.92 -15.48
C THR A 216 40.89 7.34 -14.80
N LYS A 217 41.64 8.26 -15.41
CA LYS A 217 42.90 8.77 -14.81
C LYS A 217 42.71 9.46 -13.45
N GLY A 218 41.49 9.91 -13.13
CA GLY A 218 41.16 10.60 -11.88
C GLY A 218 40.42 9.76 -10.83
N GLY A 219 40.19 8.47 -11.10
CA GLY A 219 39.34 7.60 -10.27
C GLY A 219 38.37 6.79 -11.11
N VAL A 220 37.15 6.61 -10.65
CA VAL A 220 36.14 5.78 -11.31
C VAL A 220 34.91 6.64 -11.66
N SER A 221 34.47 6.57 -12.91
CA SER A 221 33.19 7.12 -13.36
C SER A 221 32.13 6.03 -13.28
N VAL A 222 31.08 6.30 -12.51
CA VAL A 222 29.92 5.41 -12.33
C VAL A 222 28.73 6.10 -12.96
N MET A 223 28.08 5.44 -13.92
CA MET A 223 26.74 5.83 -14.34
C MET A 223 25.70 4.93 -13.69
N LEU A 224 24.73 5.54 -13.02
CA LEU A 224 23.55 4.88 -12.47
C LEU A 224 22.32 5.63 -12.98
N ASN A 225 21.45 4.94 -13.72
CA ASN A 225 20.22 5.53 -14.25
C ASN A 225 20.46 6.84 -15.04
N ARG A 226 21.54 6.89 -15.83
CA ARG A 226 22.00 8.05 -16.63
C ARG A 226 22.52 9.24 -15.82
N GLN A 227 22.68 9.10 -14.52
CA GLN A 227 23.41 10.06 -13.70
C GLN A 227 24.86 9.60 -13.60
N GLU A 228 25.78 10.49 -13.93
CA GLU A 228 27.22 10.25 -13.83
C GLU A 228 27.74 10.74 -12.49
N PHE A 229 28.52 9.89 -11.82
CA PHE A 229 29.19 10.16 -10.57
C PHE A 229 30.68 9.91 -10.77
N SER A 230 31.51 10.82 -10.27
CA SER A 230 32.95 10.58 -10.17
C SER A 230 33.28 10.27 -8.72
N ILE A 231 33.93 9.13 -8.50
CA ILE A 231 34.41 8.71 -7.19
C ILE A 231 35.91 8.43 -7.27
N SER A 232 36.62 8.72 -6.17
CA SER A 232 38.04 8.38 -6.09
C SER A 232 38.24 6.85 -6.10
N LYS A 233 39.38 6.39 -6.61
CA LYS A 233 39.71 4.96 -6.68
C LYS A 233 39.65 4.28 -5.30
N ASN A 234 40.18 4.93 -4.27
CA ASN A 234 40.17 4.40 -2.90
C ASN A 234 38.75 4.15 -2.38
N VAL A 235 37.80 5.06 -2.66
CA VAL A 235 36.39 4.90 -2.27
C VAL A 235 35.73 3.76 -3.06
N PHE A 236 36.07 3.63 -4.35
CA PHE A 236 35.55 2.54 -5.16
C PHE A 236 36.05 1.16 -4.70
N ASP A 237 37.33 1.05 -4.36
CA ASP A 237 37.94 -0.18 -3.86
C ASP A 237 37.32 -0.60 -2.49
N GLU A 238 37.03 0.37 -1.62
CA GLU A 238 36.32 0.13 -0.36
C GLU A 238 34.90 -0.40 -0.60
N VAL A 239 34.15 0.21 -1.53
CA VAL A 239 32.80 -0.24 -1.91
C VAL A 239 32.82 -1.66 -2.50
N LEU A 240 33.78 -1.96 -3.38
CA LEU A 240 33.95 -3.30 -3.94
C LEU A 240 34.22 -4.33 -2.85
N SER A 241 35.13 -4.03 -1.92
CA SER A 241 35.45 -4.92 -0.79
C SER A 241 34.22 -5.19 0.08
N MET A 242 33.38 -4.17 0.34
CA MET A 242 32.12 -4.35 1.06
C MET A 242 31.16 -5.28 0.32
N ILE A 243 31.02 -5.12 -1.00
CA ILE A 243 30.13 -5.96 -1.82
C ILE A 243 30.62 -7.41 -1.82
N GLU A 244 31.92 -7.64 -2.01
CA GLU A 244 32.52 -8.98 -2.00
C GLU A 244 32.34 -9.67 -0.65
N ARG A 245 32.51 -8.94 0.45
CA ARG A 245 32.26 -9.45 1.81
C ARG A 245 30.80 -9.89 1.97
N VAL A 246 29.84 -9.03 1.62
CA VAL A 246 28.39 -9.34 1.70
C VAL A 246 28.01 -10.51 0.78
N ALA A 247 28.62 -10.63 -0.39
CA ALA A 247 28.41 -11.74 -1.30
C ALA A 247 28.92 -13.07 -0.73
N SER A 248 30.11 -13.05 -0.10
CA SER A 248 30.71 -14.23 0.54
C SER A 248 29.95 -14.73 1.76
N GLU A 249 29.20 -13.85 2.42
CA GLU A 249 28.32 -14.16 3.56
C GLU A 249 26.98 -14.78 3.14
N GLY A 250 26.75 -14.99 1.84
CA GLY A 250 25.57 -15.70 1.32
C GLY A 250 24.29 -14.86 1.23
N LEU A 251 24.36 -13.56 1.54
CA LEU A 251 23.20 -12.64 1.56
C LEU A 251 22.63 -12.30 0.17
N LEU A 252 23.33 -12.67 -0.91
CA LEU A 252 22.87 -12.48 -2.29
C LEU A 252 22.19 -13.73 -2.89
N ASN A 253 22.16 -14.84 -2.15
CA ASN A 253 21.40 -16.01 -2.55
C ASN A 253 19.96 -15.85 -2.03
N SER A 254 19.10 -15.20 -2.82
CA SER A 254 17.66 -15.28 -2.58
C SER A 254 17.22 -16.73 -2.76
N ASP A 255 16.82 -17.39 -1.67
CA ASP A 255 16.26 -18.73 -1.71
C ASP A 255 15.08 -18.82 -2.68
N GLY A 256 15.00 -19.98 -3.33
CA GLY A 256 14.30 -20.23 -4.59
C GLY A 256 12.79 -20.02 -4.59
N ASN A 257 12.29 -19.33 -5.61
CA ASN A 257 11.37 -19.88 -6.61
C ASN A 257 10.98 -18.78 -7.62
N SER A 258 11.84 -18.49 -8.59
CA SER A 258 11.40 -17.77 -9.79
C SER A 258 12.19 -18.27 -10.98
N ALA A 259 11.56 -19.18 -11.72
CA ALA A 259 11.98 -19.51 -13.06
C ALA A 259 11.96 -18.22 -13.91
N ALA A 260 13.10 -17.90 -14.52
CA ALA A 260 13.32 -16.87 -15.55
C ALA A 260 13.49 -15.39 -15.11
N ALA A 261 13.99 -15.09 -13.92
CA ALA A 261 14.56 -13.76 -13.67
C ALA A 261 15.99 -13.67 -14.25
N SER A 262 16.18 -12.85 -15.29
CA SER A 262 17.50 -12.54 -15.86
C SER A 262 18.46 -12.07 -14.77
N ARG A 263 19.55 -12.82 -14.54
CA ARG A 263 20.65 -12.37 -13.67
C ARG A 263 21.13 -10.97 -14.10
N PRO A 264 21.29 -10.02 -13.19
CA PRO A 264 21.92 -8.75 -13.53
C PRO A 264 23.36 -9.03 -14.00
N VAL A 265 23.64 -8.72 -15.26
CA VAL A 265 24.97 -8.87 -15.84
C VAL A 265 25.75 -7.60 -15.54
N LEU A 266 26.69 -7.67 -14.59
CA LEU A 266 27.70 -6.64 -14.40
C LEU A 266 28.67 -6.69 -15.59
N LYS A 267 28.70 -5.65 -16.44
CA LYS A 267 29.70 -5.51 -17.50
C LYS A 267 30.78 -4.54 -17.03
N ILE A 268 31.96 -5.07 -16.71
CA ILE A 268 33.15 -4.28 -16.44
C ILE A 268 33.86 -4.08 -17.78
N PHE A 269 34.10 -2.82 -18.16
CA PHE A 269 34.89 -2.47 -19.34
C PHE A 269 36.24 -1.95 -18.87
N SER A 270 37.32 -2.68 -19.19
CA SER A 270 38.68 -2.15 -19.11
C SER A 270 39.03 -1.51 -20.44
N ASP A 271 39.38 -0.23 -20.44
CA ASP A 271 40.03 0.36 -21.60
C ASP A 271 41.45 -0.21 -21.68
N GLY A 272 41.67 -1.08 -22.66
CA GLY A 272 42.98 -1.63 -22.95
C GLY A 272 43.99 -0.51 -23.20
N SER A 273 45.01 -0.46 -22.35
CA SER A 273 46.26 0.28 -22.57
C SER A 273 47.34 -0.69 -23.02
#